data_AF-A0A1G7DV50-F1
#
_entry.id   AF-A0A1G7DV50-F1
#
_cell.length_a   1.000
_cell.length_b   1.000
_cell.length_c   1.000
_cell.angle_alpha   90.00
_cell.angle_beta   90.00
_cell.angle_gamma   90.00
#
_symmetry.space_group_name_H-M   'P 1'
#
loop_
_entity.id
_entity.type
_entity.pdbx_description
1 polymer ?
#
loop_
_entity_poly.entity_id
_entity_poly.type
_entity_poly.pdbx_seq_one_letter_code
_entity_poly.pdbx_strand_id
1 'polypeptide(L)'
;MHSNSFIYSLKIWLTSVFLAPLIYIVVTSFKENYQDLGTLISNQFSNYVMCVFFGSLFSFFTWVLFFLTVKITTLHASSIKQSKSIISLIGALLTVGTFALFLSPSISIHDDFFYLMVGNCICISGGSWFYKLKVDSLYVTVRAH
;
A
#
# COMPACT_ATOMS: atom_id res chain seq x y z
N MET A 1 -13.12 7.63 -21.24
CA MET A 1 -11.95 8.17 -20.51
C MET A 1 -10.95 7.04 -20.30
N HIS A 2 -9.80 7.11 -20.97
CA HIS A 2 -8.70 6.22 -20.66
C HIS A 2 -7.94 6.84 -19.47
N SER A 3 -7.88 6.11 -18.37
CA SER A 3 -7.08 6.48 -17.21
C SER A 3 -6.12 5.34 -16.94
N ASN A 4 -4.89 5.65 -16.55
CA ASN A 4 -3.93 4.63 -16.15
C ASN A 4 -4.20 4.08 -14.72
N SER A 5 -5.43 4.23 -14.20
CA SER A 5 -5.84 3.88 -12.83
C SER A 5 -5.44 2.45 -12.43
N PHE A 6 -5.54 1.48 -13.35
CA PHE A 6 -5.15 0.09 -13.08
C PHE A 6 -3.64 -0.05 -12.87
N ILE A 7 -2.83 0.44 -13.82
CA ILE A 7 -1.36 0.37 -13.71
C ILE A 7 -0.88 1.17 -12.50
N TYR A 8 -1.51 2.31 -12.24
CA TYR A 8 -1.22 3.16 -11.09
C TYR A 8 -1.50 2.43 -9.76
N SER A 9 -2.70 1.85 -9.59
CA SER A 9 -3.04 1.14 -8.34
C SER A 9 -2.20 -0.13 -8.17
N LEU A 10 -1.92 -0.85 -9.26
CA LEU A 10 -1.08 -2.04 -9.24
C LEU A 10 0.35 -1.72 -8.80
N LYS A 11 0.94 -0.63 -9.30
CA LYS A 11 2.29 -0.21 -8.89
C LYS A 11 2.35 0.14 -7.40
N ILE A 12 1.35 0.86 -6.89
CA ILE A 12 1.27 1.21 -5.46
C ILE A 12 1.18 -0.06 -4.61
N TRP A 13 0.29 -0.97 -4.98
CA TRP A 13 0.09 -2.23 -4.26
C TRP A 13 1.32 -3.14 -4.28
N LEU A 14 1.96 -3.33 -5.43
CA LEU A 14 3.20 -4.11 -5.51
C LEU A 14 4.29 -3.46 -4.66
N THR A 15 4.40 -2.14 -4.69
CA THR A 15 5.39 -1.42 -3.85
C THR A 15 5.10 -1.67 -2.37
N SER A 16 3.85 -1.59 -1.91
CA SER A 16 3.54 -1.88 -0.50
C SER A 16 3.79 -3.33 -0.13
N VAL A 17 3.42 -4.29 -1.00
CA VAL A 17 3.62 -5.73 -0.77
C VAL A 17 5.10 -6.09 -0.60
N PHE A 18 6.01 -5.49 -1.36
CA PHE A 18 7.44 -5.80 -1.24
C PHE A 18 8.18 -4.90 -0.25
N LEU A 19 7.85 -3.61 -0.20
CA LEU A 19 8.59 -2.62 0.59
C LEU A 19 8.15 -2.58 2.05
N ALA A 20 6.87 -2.81 2.36
CA ALA A 20 6.41 -2.78 3.74
C ALA A 20 7.00 -3.93 4.59
N PRO A 21 7.06 -5.19 4.11
CA PRO A 21 7.78 -6.25 4.82
C PRO A 21 9.27 -5.95 4.99
N LEU A 22 9.89 -5.27 4.02
CA LEU A 22 11.29 -4.86 4.13
C LEU A 22 11.48 -3.81 5.23
N ILE A 23 10.61 -2.80 5.29
CA ILE A 23 10.60 -1.81 6.39
C ILE A 23 10.39 -2.52 7.74
N TYR A 24 9.45 -3.45 7.81
CA TYR A 24 9.18 -4.24 9.01
C TYR A 24 10.42 -4.98 9.51
N ILE A 25 11.10 -5.72 8.63
CA ILE A 25 12.31 -6.48 8.95
C ILE A 25 13.44 -5.57 9.44
N VAL A 26 13.63 -4.43 8.78
CA VAL A 26 14.66 -3.47 9.19
C VAL A 26 14.36 -3.01 10.62
N VAL A 27 13.11 -2.66 10.93
CA VAL A 27 12.71 -2.20 12.26
C VAL A 27 12.85 -3.30 13.32
N THR A 28 12.44 -4.53 13.03
CA THR A 28 12.54 -5.65 14.00
C THR A 28 14.00 -6.09 14.21
N SER A 29 14.83 -6.05 13.17
CA SER A 29 16.26 -6.35 13.27
C SER A 29 17.02 -5.40 14.21
N PHE A 30 16.56 -4.15 14.37
CA PHE A 30 17.12 -3.23 15.35
C PHE A 30 16.63 -3.48 16.79
N LYS A 31 15.51 -4.19 16.97
CA LYS A 31 14.95 -4.51 18.29
C LYS A 31 15.52 -5.80 18.87
N GLU A 32 15.79 -6.77 18.01
CA GLU A 32 16.24 -8.10 18.40
C GLU A 32 17.78 -8.16 18.44
N ASN A 33 18.34 -8.51 19.60
CA ASN A 33 19.77 -8.74 19.76
C ASN A 33 20.14 -10.15 19.27
N TYR A 34 20.38 -10.27 17.96
CA TYR A 34 20.85 -11.53 17.39
C TYR A 34 22.31 -11.79 17.77
N GLN A 35 22.58 -13.00 18.27
CA GLN A 35 23.93 -13.42 18.67
C GLN A 35 24.78 -13.93 17.50
N ASP A 36 24.16 -14.33 16.39
CA ASP A 36 24.83 -14.84 15.18
C ASP A 36 24.19 -14.31 13.89
N LEU A 37 25.03 -13.97 12.90
CA LEU A 37 24.62 -13.39 11.62
C LEU A 37 23.90 -14.43 10.72
N GLY A 38 24.29 -15.70 10.81
CA GLY A 38 23.69 -16.77 10.01
C GLY A 38 22.22 -16.99 10.37
N THR A 39 21.93 -17.09 11.68
CA THR A 39 20.56 -17.23 12.20
C THR A 39 19.70 -15.98 11.98
N LEU A 40 20.28 -14.78 12.06
CA LEU A 40 19.61 -13.53 11.68
C LEU A 40 19.10 -13.59 10.23
N ILE A 41 19.98 -13.93 9.29
CA ILE A 41 19.64 -13.92 7.86
C ILE A 41 18.58 -14.99 7.53
N SER A 42 18.72 -16.20 8.05
CA SER A 42 17.75 -17.28 7.75
C SER A 42 16.35 -16.97 8.29
N ASN A 43 16.26 -16.46 9.52
CA ASN A 43 14.99 -16.16 10.17
C ASN A 43 14.32 -14.95 9.52
N GLN A 44 15.07 -13.87 9.26
CA GLN A 44 14.52 -12.67 8.63
C GLN A 44 14.09 -12.94 7.19
N PHE A 45 14.84 -13.76 6.44
CA PHE A 45 14.43 -14.13 5.08
C PHE A 45 13.14 -14.96 5.08
N SER A 46 13.03 -15.96 5.96
CA SER A 46 11.79 -16.74 6.09
C SER A 46 10.60 -15.84 6.46
N ASN A 47 10.78 -14.94 7.42
CA ASN A 47 9.75 -13.97 7.82
C ASN A 47 9.37 -13.03 6.67
N TYR A 48 10.35 -12.56 5.88
CA TYR A 48 10.10 -11.75 4.68
C TYR A 48 9.18 -12.47 3.72
N VAL A 49 9.53 -13.70 3.35
CA VAL A 49 8.78 -14.49 2.37
C VAL A 49 7.35 -14.74 2.86
N MET A 50 7.17 -15.08 4.14
CA MET A 50 5.83 -15.23 4.71
C MET A 50 5.05 -13.92 4.68
N CYS A 51 5.64 -12.81 5.10
CA CYS A 51 4.99 -11.50 5.09
C CYS A 51 4.60 -11.05 3.69
N VAL A 52 5.45 -11.27 2.68
CA VAL A 52 5.12 -10.96 1.27
C VAL A 52 3.99 -11.86 0.78
N PHE A 53 4.07 -13.17 1.02
CA PHE A 53 3.06 -14.12 0.55
C PHE A 53 1.69 -13.85 1.17
N PHE A 54 1.59 -13.88 2.51
CA PHE A 54 0.33 -13.64 3.21
C PHE A 54 -0.13 -12.19 3.04
N GLY A 55 0.80 -11.22 3.09
CA GLY A 55 0.49 -9.81 2.86
C GLY A 55 -0.10 -9.58 1.48
N SER A 56 0.43 -10.24 0.43
CA SER A 56 -0.14 -10.15 -0.92
C SER A 56 -1.55 -10.75 -0.99
N LEU A 57 -1.78 -11.90 -0.35
CA LEU A 57 -3.07 -12.59 -0.37
C LEU A 57 -4.16 -11.78 0.36
N PHE A 58 -3.87 -11.30 1.57
CA PHE A 58 -4.82 -10.52 2.36
C PHE A 58 -5.07 -9.13 1.77
N SER A 59 -4.01 -8.46 1.28
CA SER A 59 -4.14 -7.12 0.70
C SER A 59 -4.71 -7.13 -0.73
N PHE A 60 -4.85 -8.28 -1.38
CA PHE A 60 -5.43 -8.38 -2.72
C PHE A 60 -6.87 -7.85 -2.76
N PHE A 61 -7.71 -8.24 -1.81
CA PHE A 61 -9.08 -7.74 -1.70
C PHE A 61 -9.11 -6.23 -1.44
N THR A 62 -8.22 -5.75 -0.55
CA THR A 62 -8.03 -4.33 -0.25
C THR A 62 -7.58 -3.56 -1.49
N TRP A 63 -6.72 -4.15 -2.32
CA TRP A 63 -6.27 -3.57 -3.59
C TRP A 63 -7.40 -3.46 -4.60
N VAL A 64 -8.29 -4.45 -4.70
CA VAL A 64 -9.47 -4.35 -5.58
C VAL A 64 -10.34 -3.15 -5.17
N LEU A 65 -10.61 -2.98 -3.87
CA LEU A 65 -11.34 -1.82 -3.35
C LEU A 65 -10.60 -0.51 -3.62
N PHE A 66 -9.29 -0.49 -3.37
CA PHE A 66 -8.44 0.67 -3.63
C PHE A 66 -8.43 1.06 -5.12
N PHE A 67 -8.37 0.08 -6.03
CA PHE A 67 -8.48 0.31 -7.47
C PHE A 67 -9.82 0.94 -7.85
N LEU A 68 -10.93 0.44 -7.28
CA LEU A 68 -12.25 1.04 -7.48
C LEU A 68 -12.28 2.49 -6.99
N THR A 69 -11.70 2.76 -5.81
CA THR A 69 -11.54 4.13 -5.30
C THR A 69 -10.79 5.01 -6.30
N VAL A 70 -9.60 4.59 -6.76
CA VAL A 70 -8.82 5.35 -7.75
C VAL A 70 -9.67 5.64 -8.98
N LYS A 71 -10.40 4.65 -9.49
CA LYS A 71 -11.27 4.81 -10.67
C LYS A 71 -12.39 5.83 -10.42
N ILE A 72 -13.12 5.72 -9.31
CA ILE A 72 -14.20 6.64 -8.95
C ILE A 72 -13.66 8.06 -8.75
N THR A 73 -12.54 8.20 -8.04
CA THR A 73 -11.91 9.51 -7.81
C THR A 73 -11.45 10.14 -9.12
N THR A 74 -10.89 9.37 -10.06
CA THR A 74 -10.51 9.91 -11.38
C THR A 74 -11.68 10.36 -12.25
N LEU A 75 -12.90 9.87 -11.98
CA LEU A 75 -14.10 10.28 -12.71
C LEU A 75 -14.69 11.60 -12.19
N HIS A 76 -14.52 11.90 -10.90
CA HIS A 76 -15.21 13.02 -10.25
C HIS A 76 -14.28 14.18 -9.85
N ALA A 77 -12.99 13.91 -9.63
CA ALA A 77 -12.07 14.91 -9.12
C ALA A 77 -11.64 15.89 -10.22
N SER A 78 -11.77 17.19 -9.93
CA SER A 78 -11.36 18.25 -10.85
C SER A 78 -9.84 18.50 -10.88
N SER A 79 -9.11 18.03 -9.85
CA SER A 79 -7.67 18.23 -9.72
C SER A 79 -6.93 16.94 -9.35
N ILE A 80 -5.84 16.65 -10.07
CA ILE A 80 -4.97 15.48 -9.82
C ILE A 80 -4.41 15.50 -8.39
N LYS A 81 -4.08 16.68 -7.85
CA LYS A 81 -3.57 16.80 -6.47
C LYS A 81 -4.64 16.37 -5.46
N GLN A 82 -5.88 16.83 -5.64
CA GLN A 82 -7.00 16.42 -4.79
C GLN A 82 -7.28 14.92 -4.91
N SER A 83 -7.22 14.36 -6.13
CA SER A 83 -7.37 12.92 -6.34
C SER A 83 -6.34 12.14 -5.54
N LYS A 84 -5.07 12.53 -5.60
CA LYS A 84 -3.98 11.86 -4.88
C LYS A 84 -4.15 11.93 -3.36
N SER A 85 -4.58 13.07 -2.82
CA SER A 85 -4.88 13.20 -1.38
C SER A 85 -6.01 12.25 -0.94
N ILE A 86 -7.11 12.20 -1.71
CA ILE A 86 -8.25 11.32 -1.42
C ILE A 86 -7.83 9.84 -1.52
N ILE A 87 -7.12 9.47 -2.58
CA ILE A 87 -6.61 8.12 -2.80
C ILE A 87 -5.68 7.71 -1.64
N SER A 88 -4.75 8.59 -1.24
CA SER A 88 -3.82 8.34 -0.13
C SER A 88 -4.57 8.09 1.18
N LEU A 89 -5.55 8.94 1.50
CA LEU A 89 -6.34 8.83 2.73
C LEU A 89 -7.16 7.53 2.74
N ILE A 90 -7.91 7.25 1.67
CA ILE A 90 -8.75 6.05 1.58
C ILE A 90 -7.88 4.79 1.58
N GLY A 91 -6.75 4.79 0.87
CA GLY A 91 -5.82 3.67 0.87
C GLY A 91 -5.27 3.35 2.26
N ALA A 92 -4.89 4.37 3.03
CA ALA A 92 -4.47 4.20 4.42
C ALA A 92 -5.61 3.65 5.30
N LEU A 93 -6.82 4.19 5.19
CA LEU A 93 -7.99 3.72 5.94
C LEU A 93 -8.35 2.27 5.61
N LEU A 94 -8.33 1.89 4.33
CA LEU A 94 -8.58 0.52 3.89
C LEU A 94 -7.53 -0.46 4.45
N THR A 95 -6.27 -0.01 4.52
CA THR A 95 -5.17 -0.81 5.11
C THR A 95 -5.41 -1.02 6.59
N VAL A 96 -5.65 0.05 7.35
CA VAL A 96 -5.96 -0.04 8.78
C VAL A 96 -7.19 -0.91 9.01
N GLY A 97 -8.23 -0.76 8.20
CA GLY A 97 -9.43 -1.59 8.26
C GLY A 97 -9.15 -3.07 8.01
N THR A 98 -8.29 -3.40 7.04
CA THR A 98 -7.92 -4.79 6.74
C THR A 98 -7.16 -5.41 7.92
N PHE A 99 -6.17 -4.70 8.46
CA PHE A 99 -5.45 -5.16 9.65
C PHE A 99 -6.39 -5.28 10.85
N ALA A 100 -7.30 -4.33 11.08
CA ALA A 100 -8.28 -4.41 12.16
C ALA A 100 -9.26 -5.58 11.97
N LEU A 101 -9.66 -5.93 10.75
CA LEU A 101 -10.61 -7.03 10.54
C LEU A 101 -9.96 -8.42 10.65
N PHE A 102 -8.78 -8.59 10.06
CA PHE A 102 -8.13 -9.91 9.97
C PHE A 102 -7.14 -10.18 11.12
N LEU A 103 -6.63 -9.14 11.76
CA LEU A 103 -5.57 -9.24 12.76
C LEU A 103 -5.93 -8.55 14.09
N SER A 104 -7.16 -8.07 14.31
CA SER A 104 -7.54 -7.40 15.58
C SER A 104 -7.16 -8.19 16.85
N PRO A 105 -7.37 -9.52 16.95
CA PRO A 105 -6.93 -10.28 18.11
C PRO A 105 -5.40 -10.39 18.23
N SER A 106 -4.68 -10.30 17.11
CA SER A 106 -3.22 -10.44 17.04
C SER A 106 -2.50 -9.09 17.20
N ILE A 107 -3.15 -7.98 16.85
CA ILE A 107 -2.64 -6.60 17.01
C ILE A 107 -2.56 -6.21 18.48
N SER A 108 -3.47 -6.72 19.32
CA SER A 108 -3.44 -6.49 20.77
C SER A 108 -2.43 -7.35 21.52
N ILE A 109 -1.93 -8.43 20.90
CA ILE A 109 -1.03 -9.41 21.53
C ILE A 109 0.41 -9.26 21.03
N HIS A 110 0.61 -8.84 19.77
CA HIS A 110 1.93 -8.68 19.17
C HIS A 110 2.07 -7.31 18.49
N ASP A 111 2.90 -6.45 19.09
CA ASP A 111 3.29 -5.13 18.56
C ASP A 111 3.92 -5.20 17.15
N ASP A 112 4.32 -6.40 16.71
CA ASP A 112 5.03 -6.62 15.44
C ASP A 112 4.16 -6.31 14.21
N PHE A 113 2.87 -6.66 14.26
CA PHE A 113 1.95 -6.37 13.15
C PHE A 113 1.64 -4.88 13.00
N PHE A 114 1.82 -4.09 14.08
CA PHE A 114 1.65 -2.64 14.03
C PHE A 114 2.67 -1.99 13.10
N TYR A 115 3.95 -2.38 13.17
CA TYR A 115 4.99 -1.84 12.29
C TYR A 115 4.76 -2.21 10.83
N LEU A 116 4.26 -3.43 10.57
CA LEU A 116 3.89 -3.85 9.22
C LEU A 116 2.69 -3.04 8.69
N MET A 117 1.68 -2.78 9.50
CA MET A 117 0.55 -1.92 9.15
C MET A 117 1.01 -0.50 8.81
N VAL A 118 1.83 0.11 9.69
CA VAL A 118 2.38 1.46 9.47
C VAL A 118 3.22 1.51 8.20
N GLY A 119 4.08 0.51 7.97
CA GLY A 119 4.87 0.37 6.74
C GLY A 119 3.99 0.32 5.49
N ASN A 120 2.89 -0.43 5.52
CA ASN A 120 1.92 -0.48 4.42
C ASN A 120 1.24 0.88 4.19
N CYS A 121 0.81 1.56 5.25
CA CYS A 121 0.21 2.90 5.17
C CYS A 121 1.17 3.93 4.56
N ILE A 122 2.46 3.90 4.95
CA ILE A 122 3.50 4.76 4.38
C ILE A 122 3.70 4.43 2.90
N CYS A 123 3.80 3.15 2.53
CA CYS A 123 3.99 2.76 1.14
C CYS A 123 2.81 3.13 0.25
N ILE A 124 1.57 2.98 0.73
CA ILE A 124 0.36 3.34 -0.02
C ILE A 124 0.24 4.86 -0.17
N SER A 125 0.47 5.60 0.92
CA SER A 125 0.42 7.06 0.88
C SER A 125 1.54 7.61 0.02
N GLY A 126 2.79 7.25 0.31
CA GLY A 126 3.97 7.66 -0.44
C GLY A 126 3.90 7.23 -1.91
N GLY A 127 3.49 6.00 -2.18
CA GLY A 127 3.29 5.48 -3.54
C GLY A 127 2.24 6.27 -4.33
N SER A 128 1.14 6.68 -3.68
CA SER A 128 0.11 7.52 -4.30
C SER A 128 0.67 8.88 -4.75
N TRP A 129 1.58 9.46 -3.97
CA TRP A 129 2.23 10.71 -4.33
C TRP A 129 3.34 10.52 -5.37
N PHE A 130 4.12 9.45 -5.25
CA PHE A 130 5.26 9.13 -6.10
C PHE A 130 4.87 8.76 -7.53
N TYR A 131 3.89 7.86 -7.72
CA TYR A 131 3.49 7.40 -9.05
C TYR A 131 2.66 8.46 -9.80
N LYS A 132 2.82 8.51 -11.13
CA LYS A 132 2.08 9.45 -11.98
C LYS A 132 0.70 8.89 -12.34
N LEU A 133 -0.34 9.55 -11.83
CA LEU A 133 -1.73 9.33 -12.25
C LEU A 133 -2.01 10.17 -13.50
N LYS A 134 -2.32 9.51 -14.62
CA LYS A 134 -2.72 10.14 -15.88
C LYS A 134 -4.21 9.97 -16.07
N VAL A 135 -4.92 11.09 -16.19
CA VAL A 135 -6.34 11.14 -16.51
C VAL A 135 -6.43 11.76 -17.90
N ASP A 136 -6.75 10.97 -18.94
CA ASP A 136 -6.87 11.51 -20.29
C ASP A 136 -8.15 12.35 -20.38
N SER A 137 -7.98 13.66 -20.25
CA SER A 137 -9.05 14.63 -20.46
C SER A 137 -9.28 14.81 -21.96
N LEU A 138 -10.29 14.13 -22.49
CA LEU A 138 -10.79 14.34 -23.86
C LEU A 138 -11.54 15.69 -24.03
N TYR A 139 -11.30 16.67 -23.15
CA TYR A 139 -12.16 17.86 -22.95
C TYR A 139 -11.43 19.21 -23.02
N VAL A 140 -10.32 19.32 -23.75
CA VAL A 140 -9.73 20.65 -24.04
C VAL A 140 -9.89 21.09 -25.50
N THR A 141 -10.34 20.21 -26.41
CA THR A 141 -10.40 20.54 -27.86
C THR A 141 -11.81 20.73 -28.45
N VAL A 142 -12.86 20.88 -27.64
CA VAL A 142 -14.25 21.11 -28.15
C VAL A 142 -14.88 22.40 -27.59
N ARG A 143 -14.10 23.30 -26.98
CA ARG A 143 -14.56 24.67 -26.62
C ARG A 143 -13.64 25.76 -27.18
N ALA A 144 -13.08 25.51 -28.35
CA ALA A 144 -12.38 26.53 -29.12
C ALA A 144 -12.81 26.43 -30.58
N HIS A 145 -14.09 26.67 -30.85
CA HIS A 145 -14.61 27.19 -32.13
C HIS A 145 -16.04 27.68 -31.92
#